data_AF-A0A1G5FS32-F1
#
_entry.id   AF-A0A1G5FS32-F1
#
_cell.length_a   1.000
_cell.length_b   1.000
_cell.length_c   1.000
_cell.angle_alpha   90.00
_cell.angle_beta   90.00
_cell.angle_gamma   90.00
#
_symmetry.space_group_name_H-M   'P 1'
#
loop_
_entity.id
_entity.type
_entity.pdbx_description
1 polymer ?
#
loop_
_entity_poly.entity_id
_entity_poly.type
_entity_poly.pdbx_seq_one_letter_code
_entity_poly.pdbx_strand_id
1 'polypeptide(L)'
;MNKIIRAFKYLFREELEIQYRIMNIILLVGIISNPISIIFDAYLGTLSDSLIPLVCIFLLFAISFYLSNVKNKPNIAVIILTAVCTDIIVPFLYFKDGGRYSSMPLWMALASIFVWFLVKGWACYVIFASNIIVYTAVFLYEQRFPNSVIRLADEQAEFSLS
;
A
#
# COMPACT_ATOMS: atom_id res chain seq x y z
N MET A 1 -14.03 -11.98 -23.89
CA MET A 1 -14.94 -11.54 -22.80
C MET A 1 -15.33 -12.66 -21.83
N ASN A 2 -15.74 -13.85 -22.29
CA ASN A 2 -16.20 -14.94 -21.39
C ASN A 2 -15.15 -15.57 -20.46
N LYS A 3 -13.84 -15.53 -20.79
CA LYS A 3 -12.79 -16.08 -19.91
C LYS A 3 -12.51 -15.20 -18.68
N ILE A 4 -12.56 -13.88 -18.84
CA ILE A 4 -12.35 -12.92 -17.74
C ILE A 4 -13.51 -13.02 -16.74
N ILE A 5 -14.75 -13.04 -17.23
CA ILE A 5 -15.95 -13.21 -16.39
C ILE A 5 -15.94 -14.57 -15.68
N ARG A 6 -15.47 -15.63 -16.35
CA ARG A 6 -15.36 -16.97 -15.75
C ARG A 6 -14.23 -17.07 -14.72
N ALA A 7 -13.12 -16.35 -14.91
CA ALA A 7 -12.05 -16.21 -13.92
C ALA A 7 -12.49 -15.38 -12.70
N PHE A 8 -13.22 -14.28 -12.93
CA PHE A 8 -13.90 -13.52 -11.87
C PHE A 8 -14.84 -14.42 -11.06
N LYS A 9 -15.66 -15.25 -11.71
CA LYS A 9 -16.56 -16.19 -11.03
C LYS A 9 -15.82 -17.24 -10.20
N TYR A 10 -14.57 -17.55 -10.54
CA TYR A 10 -13.72 -18.48 -9.79
C TYR A 10 -13.09 -17.81 -8.56
N LEU A 11 -12.68 -16.54 -8.68
CA LEU A 11 -12.17 -15.70 -7.57
C LEU A 11 -13.26 -15.31 -6.56
N PHE A 12 -14.52 -15.32 -6.97
CA PHE A 12 -15.71 -14.93 -6.19
C PHE A 12 -16.62 -16.11 -5.78
N ARG A 13 -16.11 -17.34 -5.62
CA ARG A 13 -16.95 -18.45 -5.10
C ARG A 13 -17.61 -18.04 -3.77
N GLU A 14 -18.91 -18.33 -3.65
CA GLU A 14 -19.77 -17.99 -2.48
C GLU A 14 -19.43 -18.76 -1.21
N GLU A 15 -18.59 -19.79 -1.31
CA GLU A 15 -18.15 -20.62 -0.20
C GLU A 15 -16.93 -20.04 0.56
N LEU A 16 -16.38 -18.90 0.09
CA LEU A 16 -15.20 -18.27 0.70
C LEU A 16 -15.62 -17.11 1.62
N GLU A 17 -14.97 -17.04 2.78
CA GLU A 17 -15.21 -15.99 3.77
C GLU A 17 -15.10 -14.57 3.17
N ILE A 18 -15.93 -13.63 3.63
CA ILE A 18 -16.02 -12.25 3.11
C ILE A 18 -14.65 -11.57 2.94
N GLN A 19 -13.70 -11.80 3.85
CA GLN A 19 -12.37 -11.21 3.78
C GLN A 19 -11.51 -11.73 2.61
N TYR A 20 -11.68 -12.99 2.22
CA TYR A 20 -11.03 -13.56 1.03
C TYR A 20 -11.48 -12.83 -0.23
N ARG A 21 -12.78 -12.53 -0.31
CA ARG A 21 -13.36 -11.79 -1.43
C ARG A 21 -12.83 -10.36 -1.48
N ILE A 22 -12.77 -9.68 -0.34
CA ILE A 22 -12.20 -8.32 -0.23
C ILE A 22 -10.73 -8.33 -0.65
N MET A 23 -9.92 -9.28 -0.18
CA MET A 23 -8.52 -9.41 -0.60
C MET A 23 -8.39 -9.60 -2.10
N ASN A 24 -9.14 -10.53 -2.70
CA ASN A 24 -9.06 -10.78 -4.14
C ASN A 24 -9.50 -9.57 -4.97
N ILE A 25 -10.47 -8.78 -4.49
CA ILE A 25 -10.83 -7.50 -5.11
C ILE A 25 -9.65 -6.54 -5.06
N ILE A 26 -9.00 -6.37 -3.91
CA ILE A 26 -7.86 -5.47 -3.76
C ILE A 26 -6.68 -5.93 -4.63
N LEU A 27 -6.40 -7.23 -4.70
CA LEU A 27 -5.35 -7.77 -5.55
C LEU A 27 -5.64 -7.53 -7.04
N LEU A 28 -6.89 -7.73 -7.47
CA LEU A 28 -7.30 -7.42 -8.84
C LEU A 28 -7.17 -5.93 -9.16
N VAL A 29 -7.69 -5.08 -8.28
CA VAL A 29 -7.58 -3.62 -8.42
C VAL A 29 -6.11 -3.21 -8.47
N GLY A 30 -5.26 -3.76 -7.59
CA GLY A 30 -3.83 -3.48 -7.54
C GLY A 30 -3.06 -3.91 -8.79
N ILE A 31 -3.38 -5.08 -9.34
CA ILE A 31 -2.78 -5.56 -10.60
C ILE A 31 -3.20 -4.69 -11.79
N ILE A 32 -4.43 -4.16 -11.78
CA ILE A 32 -4.94 -3.27 -12.85
C ILE A 32 -4.43 -1.84 -12.65
N SER A 33 -4.35 -1.34 -11.42
CA SER A 33 -3.96 0.03 -11.12
C SER A 33 -2.48 0.27 -11.40
N ASN A 34 -1.63 -0.72 -11.15
CA ASN A 34 -0.18 -0.59 -11.32
C ASN A 34 0.24 -0.16 -12.75
N PRO A 35 -0.20 -0.82 -13.84
CA PRO A 35 0.12 -0.36 -15.19
C PRO A 35 -0.48 1.02 -15.52
N ILE A 36 -1.64 1.37 -14.94
CA ILE A 36 -2.23 2.71 -15.10
C ILE A 36 -1.31 3.76 -14.46
N SER A 37 -0.79 3.48 -13.26
CA SER A 37 0.18 4.35 -12.57
C SER A 37 1.48 4.50 -13.38
N ILE A 38 2.01 3.43 -13.98
CA ILE A 38 3.21 3.53 -14.86
C ILE A 38 2.95 4.50 -16.03
N ILE A 39 1.79 4.39 -16.67
CA ILE A 39 1.44 5.25 -17.82
C ILE A 39 1.33 6.71 -17.36
N PHE A 40 0.75 6.94 -16.18
CA PHE A 40 0.61 8.28 -15.63
C PHE A 40 1.97 8.89 -15.26
N ASP A 41 2.85 8.13 -14.62
CA ASP A 41 4.22 8.54 -14.29
C ASP A 41 5.05 8.78 -15.57
N ALA A 42 4.78 8.02 -16.64
CA ALA A 42 5.40 8.24 -17.95
C ALA A 42 4.98 9.56 -18.58
N TYR A 43 3.71 9.94 -18.42
CA TYR A 43 3.20 11.23 -18.90
C TYR A 43 3.78 12.40 -18.11
N LEU A 44 3.99 12.23 -16.80
CA LEU A 44 4.55 13.26 -15.91
C LEU A 44 6.08 13.33 -15.94
N GLY A 45 6.76 12.36 -16.56
CA GLY A 45 8.22 12.31 -16.61
C GLY A 45 8.92 11.90 -15.31
N THR A 46 8.17 11.42 -14.31
CA THR A 46 8.66 11.03 -12.97
C THR A 46 8.98 9.53 -12.84
N LEU A 47 8.98 8.80 -13.97
CA LEU A 47 9.24 7.36 -14.03
C LEU A 47 10.48 6.92 -13.25
N SER A 48 11.59 7.65 -13.37
CA SER A 48 12.86 7.28 -12.74
C SER A 48 12.74 7.17 -11.21
N ASP A 49 11.90 8.00 -10.60
CA ASP A 49 11.69 7.97 -9.17
C ASP A 49 10.67 6.89 -8.80
N SER A 50 9.54 6.80 -9.51
CA SER A 50 8.41 5.94 -9.12
C SER A 50 8.54 4.48 -9.53
N LEU A 51 9.44 4.13 -10.45
CA LEU A 51 9.59 2.76 -10.98
C LEU A 51 9.87 1.72 -9.91
N ILE A 52 10.83 1.97 -9.02
CA ILE A 52 11.23 1.02 -7.96
C ILE A 52 10.05 0.68 -7.04
N PRO A 53 9.38 1.66 -6.39
CA PRO A 53 8.24 1.34 -5.53
C PRO A 53 7.09 0.68 -6.30
N LEU A 54 6.84 1.07 -7.55
CA LEU A 54 5.78 0.44 -8.36
C LEU A 54 6.06 -1.04 -8.63
N VAL A 55 7.30 -1.38 -8.99
CA VAL A 55 7.71 -2.78 -9.24
C VAL A 55 7.64 -3.58 -7.95
N CYS A 56 8.07 -3.02 -6.81
CA CYS A 56 7.95 -3.68 -5.51
C CYS A 56 6.48 -3.98 -5.14
N ILE A 57 5.59 -3.00 -5.32
CA ILE A 57 4.14 -3.17 -5.09
C ILE A 57 3.57 -4.24 -6.03
N PHE A 58 3.98 -4.24 -7.31
CA PHE A 58 3.53 -5.23 -8.29
C PHE A 58 3.91 -6.65 -7.87
N LEU A 59 5.18 -6.85 -7.49
CA LEU A 59 5.68 -8.14 -7.04
C LEU A 59 4.96 -8.61 -5.77
N LEU A 60 4.70 -7.70 -4.82
CA LEU A 60 3.95 -8.03 -3.61
C LEU A 60 2.51 -8.49 -3.94
N PHE A 61 1.81 -7.80 -4.83
CA PHE A 61 0.49 -8.22 -5.28
C PHE A 61 0.53 -9.56 -6.01
N ALA A 62 1.52 -9.79 -6.89
CA ALA A 62 1.69 -11.06 -7.60
C ALA A 62 1.98 -12.22 -6.64
N ILE A 63 2.86 -12.04 -5.66
CA ILE A 63 3.18 -13.04 -4.63
C ILE A 63 1.95 -13.34 -3.77
N SER A 64 1.23 -12.30 -3.33
CA SER A 64 0.02 -12.45 -2.51
C SER A 64 -1.09 -13.15 -3.29
N PHE A 65 -1.23 -12.86 -4.59
CA PHE A 65 -2.15 -13.56 -5.48
C PHE A 65 -1.77 -15.02 -5.68
N TYR A 66 -0.48 -15.33 -5.86
CA TYR A 66 0.01 -16.70 -5.95
C TYR A 66 -0.25 -17.48 -4.66
N LEU A 67 0.04 -16.88 -3.50
CA LEU A 67 -0.14 -17.52 -2.20
C LEU A 67 -1.62 -17.76 -1.86
N SER A 68 -2.47 -16.81 -2.24
CA SER A 68 -3.93 -16.92 -2.12
C SER A 68 -4.48 -18.04 -3.00
N ASN A 69 -4.20 -18.02 -4.31
CA ASN A 69 -4.89 -18.88 -5.28
C ASN A 69 -4.21 -20.22 -5.56
N VAL A 70 -2.87 -20.30 -5.48
CA VAL A 70 -2.13 -21.54 -5.78
C VAL A 70 -1.89 -22.36 -4.51
N LYS A 71 -1.53 -21.70 -3.40
CA LYS A 71 -1.29 -22.38 -2.13
C LYS A 71 -2.55 -22.54 -1.28
N ASN A 72 -3.69 -21.97 -1.68
CA ASN A 72 -4.95 -21.95 -0.93
C ASN A 72 -4.76 -21.51 0.54
N LYS A 73 -3.82 -20.57 0.78
CA LYS A 73 -3.52 -20.03 2.13
C LYS A 73 -3.78 -18.52 2.20
N PRO A 74 -5.03 -18.07 2.02
CA PRO A 74 -5.34 -16.65 1.98
C PRO A 74 -5.09 -15.89 3.26
N ASN A 75 -5.30 -16.52 4.42
CA ASN A 75 -5.12 -15.84 5.69
C ASN A 75 -3.66 -15.37 5.84
N ILE A 76 -2.70 -16.16 5.37
CA ILE A 76 -1.28 -15.80 5.35
C ILE A 76 -1.01 -14.75 4.28
N ALA A 77 -1.62 -14.88 3.09
CA ALA A 77 -1.48 -13.91 2.02
C ALA A 77 -1.95 -12.51 2.43
N VAL A 78 -3.12 -12.41 3.08
CA VAL A 78 -3.66 -11.17 3.65
C VAL A 78 -2.70 -10.59 4.67
N ILE A 79 -2.24 -11.39 5.63
CA ILE A 79 -1.34 -10.91 6.70
C ILE A 79 -0.06 -10.34 6.12
N ILE A 80 0.58 -11.04 5.18
CA ILE A 80 1.81 -10.59 4.52
C ILE A 80 1.54 -9.32 3.71
N LEU A 81 0.48 -9.33 2.88
CA LEU A 81 0.12 -8.20 2.06
C LEU A 81 -0.08 -6.94 2.90
N THR A 82 -0.93 -7.04 3.92
CA THR A 82 -1.27 -5.92 4.78
C THR A 82 -0.06 -5.45 5.57
N ALA A 83 0.67 -6.35 6.23
CA ALA A 83 1.85 -5.97 7.01
C ALA A 83 2.94 -5.29 6.15
N VAL A 84 3.25 -5.83 4.97
CA VAL A 84 4.27 -5.23 4.10
C VAL A 84 3.78 -3.89 3.53
N CYS A 85 2.52 -3.80 3.11
CA CYS A 85 1.97 -2.55 2.61
C CYS A 85 1.99 -1.46 3.69
N THR A 86 1.50 -1.75 4.89
CA THR A 86 1.34 -0.72 5.92
C THR A 86 2.63 -0.41 6.66
N ASP A 87 3.49 -1.41 6.93
CA ASP A 87 4.66 -1.20 7.79
C ASP A 87 5.93 -0.86 6.98
N ILE A 88 5.96 -1.09 5.66
CA ILE A 88 7.13 -0.83 4.82
C ILE A 88 6.80 0.17 3.71
N ILE A 89 5.81 -0.15 2.88
CA ILE A 89 5.54 0.64 1.66
C ILE A 89 5.00 2.02 2.02
N VAL A 90 4.01 2.09 2.92
CA VAL A 90 3.42 3.37 3.34
C VAL A 90 4.46 4.29 4.01
N PRO A 91 5.28 3.83 4.98
CA PRO A 91 6.39 4.61 5.53
C PRO A 91 7.41 5.05 4.49
N PHE A 92 7.74 4.18 3.52
CA PHE A 92 8.66 4.54 2.45
C PHE A 92 8.09 5.67 1.57
N LEU A 93 6.82 5.58 1.21
CA LEU A 93 6.11 6.62 0.47
C LEU A 93 6.00 7.92 1.29
N TYR A 94 5.82 7.83 2.61
CA TYR A 94 5.78 8.98 3.49
C TYR A 94 7.02 9.86 3.34
N PHE A 95 8.22 9.28 3.39
CA PHE A 95 9.46 10.07 3.26
C PHE A 95 9.66 10.63 1.85
N LYS A 96 9.18 9.91 0.83
CA LYS A 96 9.39 10.28 -0.57
C LYS A 96 8.41 11.34 -1.07
N ASP A 97 7.16 11.29 -0.63
CA ASP A 97 6.06 12.09 -1.19
C ASP A 97 5.69 13.31 -0.32
N GLY A 98 6.62 13.78 0.53
CA GLY A 98 6.48 15.05 1.26
C GLY A 98 6.05 14.97 2.72
N GLY A 99 6.07 13.78 3.33
CA GLY A 99 5.95 13.60 4.79
C GLY A 99 4.68 14.23 5.38
N ARG A 100 4.84 14.97 6.48
CA ARG A 100 3.72 15.54 7.27
C ARG A 100 2.85 16.53 6.52
N TYR A 101 3.40 17.21 5.52
CA TYR A 101 2.72 18.26 4.77
C TYR A 101 1.99 17.75 3.53
N SER A 102 2.14 16.45 3.24
CA SER A 102 1.45 15.76 2.15
C SER A 102 0.18 15.07 2.62
N SER A 103 -0.50 14.39 1.71
CA SER A 103 -1.64 13.51 2.00
C SER A 103 -1.25 12.19 2.71
N MET A 104 0.04 11.99 2.95
CA MET A 104 0.61 10.76 3.51
C MET A 104 0.15 10.41 4.93
N PRO A 105 -0.01 11.35 5.89
CA PRO A 105 -0.58 11.05 7.21
C PRO A 105 -2.03 10.54 7.13
N LEU A 106 -2.82 11.09 6.20
CA LEU A 106 -4.20 10.63 5.97
C LEU A 106 -4.21 9.21 5.42
N TRP A 107 -3.32 8.92 4.47
CA TRP A 107 -3.13 7.57 3.91
C TRP A 107 -2.71 6.56 4.96
N MET A 108 -1.80 6.93 5.87
CA MET A 108 -1.39 6.09 7.00
C MET A 108 -2.56 5.72 7.89
N ALA A 109 -3.36 6.71 8.32
CA ALA A 109 -4.53 6.49 9.16
C ALA A 109 -5.57 5.58 8.48
N LEU A 110 -5.85 5.82 7.19
CA LEU A 110 -6.75 4.98 6.40
C LEU A 110 -6.23 3.55 6.28
N ALA A 111 -4.94 3.37 5.99
CA ALA A 111 -4.30 2.06 5.88
C ALA A 111 -4.39 1.27 7.20
N SER A 112 -4.21 1.93 8.34
CA SER A 112 -4.38 1.33 9.68
C SER A 112 -5.81 0.84 9.94
N ILE A 113 -6.81 1.63 9.58
CA ILE A 113 -8.23 1.22 9.72
C ILE A 113 -8.52 0.05 8.77
N PHE A 114 -7.93 0.07 7.57
CA PHE A 114 -8.15 -0.97 6.56
C PHE A 114 -7.65 -2.35 6.99
N VAL A 115 -6.63 -2.43 7.85
CA VAL A 115 -6.16 -3.69 8.45
C VAL A 115 -7.30 -4.45 9.14
N TRP A 116 -8.20 -3.74 9.82
CA TRP A 116 -9.34 -4.32 10.54
C TRP A 116 -10.38 -4.97 9.61
N PHE A 117 -10.49 -4.49 8.38
CA PHE A 117 -11.39 -5.07 7.39
C PHE A 117 -10.80 -6.33 6.73
N LEU A 118 -9.48 -6.38 6.60
CA LEU A 118 -8.76 -7.42 5.87
C LEU A 118 -8.38 -8.61 6.74
N VAL A 119 -7.76 -8.36 7.89
CA VAL A 119 -7.12 -9.39 8.72
C VAL A 119 -8.12 -9.92 9.76
N LYS A 120 -8.18 -11.25 9.92
CA LYS A 120 -8.99 -11.91 10.95
C LYS A 120 -8.15 -12.31 12.17
N GLY A 121 -8.77 -12.23 13.34
CA GLY A 121 -8.23 -12.78 14.59
C GLY A 121 -7.09 -11.96 15.19
N TRP A 122 -6.23 -12.63 15.96
CA TRP A 122 -5.17 -12.00 16.75
C TRP A 122 -4.14 -11.24 15.90
N ALA A 123 -3.92 -11.67 14.65
CA ALA A 123 -2.97 -11.02 13.74
C ALA A 123 -3.36 -9.56 13.41
N CYS A 124 -4.66 -9.24 13.42
CA CYS A 124 -5.13 -7.86 13.21
C CYS A 124 -4.61 -6.92 14.31
N TYR A 125 -4.69 -7.35 15.57
CA TYR A 125 -4.21 -6.57 16.70
C TYR A 125 -2.70 -6.36 16.65
N VAL A 126 -1.95 -7.40 16.25
CA VAL A 126 -0.49 -7.31 16.13
C VAL A 126 -0.08 -6.34 15.04
N ILE A 127 -0.69 -6.43 13.85
CA ILE A 127 -0.38 -5.52 12.73
C ILE A 127 -0.84 -4.09 13.06
N PHE A 128 -1.97 -3.92 13.74
CA PHE A 128 -2.41 -2.58 14.13
C PHE A 128 -1.47 -1.95 15.18
N ALA A 129 -0.99 -2.74 16.14
CA ALA A 129 0.01 -2.27 17.10
C ALA A 129 1.34 -1.95 16.43
N SER A 130 1.81 -2.77 15.47
CA SER A 130 3.03 -2.48 14.71
C SER A 130 2.89 -1.19 13.90
N ASN A 131 1.74 -0.98 13.25
CA ASN A 131 1.42 0.26 12.55
C ASN A 131 1.56 1.49 13.44
N ILE A 132 0.96 1.49 14.64
CA ILE A 132 1.07 2.63 15.57
C ILE A 132 2.53 2.91 15.92
N ILE A 133 3.32 1.86 16.18
CA ILE A 133 4.74 2.00 16.53
C ILE A 133 5.52 2.59 15.34
N VAL A 134 5.36 2.01 14.15
CA VAL A 134 6.05 2.45 12.93
C VAL A 134 5.68 3.88 12.59
N TYR A 135 4.39 4.22 12.66
CA TYR A 135 3.90 5.55 12.30
C TYR A 135 4.38 6.61 13.28
N THR A 136 4.39 6.29 14.57
CA THR A 136 4.96 7.16 15.61
C THR A 136 6.47 7.32 15.39
N ALA A 137 7.19 6.23 15.06
CA ALA A 137 8.62 6.27 14.78
C ALA A 137 8.94 7.13 13.56
N VAL A 138 8.20 6.98 12.46
CA VAL A 138 8.34 7.79 11.25
C VAL A 138 8.11 9.27 11.54
N PHE A 139 7.06 9.60 12.30
CA PHE A 139 6.74 10.97 12.71
C PHE A 139 7.82 11.60 13.60
N LEU A 140 8.34 10.85 14.58
CA LEU A 140 9.45 11.31 15.43
C LEU A 140 10.76 11.43 14.66
N TYR A 141 11.01 10.53 13.70
CA TYR A 141 12.20 10.54 12.88
C TYR A 141 12.24 11.76 11.96
N GLU A 142 11.11 12.11 11.34
CA GLU A 142 10.96 13.34 10.56
C GLU A 142 11.25 14.59 11.42
N GLN A 143 10.76 14.65 12.66
CA GLN A 143 11.05 15.76 13.57
C GLN A 143 12.53 15.89 13.94
N ARG A 144 13.26 14.77 14.00
CA ARG A 144 14.69 14.75 14.37
C ARG A 144 15.60 15.02 13.18
N PHE A 145 15.22 14.59 11.98
CA PHE A 145 15.99 14.70 10.75
C PHE A 145 15.15 15.30 9.60
N PRO A 146 14.90 16.62 9.62
CA PRO A 146 14.01 17.30 8.68
C PRO A 146 14.50 17.29 7.22
N ASN A 147 15.73 16.84 6.95
CA ASN A 147 16.30 16.70 5.60
C ASN A 147 16.02 15.34 4.96
N SER A 148 15.34 14.41 5.64
CA SER A 148 15.05 13.06 5.13
C SER A 148 13.75 12.98 4.32
N VAL A 149 12.98 14.07 4.28
CA VAL A 149 11.72 14.18 3.54
C VAL A 149 11.93 15.15 2.37
N ILE A 150 11.55 14.75 1.17
CA ILE A 150 11.54 15.64 0.00
C ILE A 150 10.45 16.68 0.22
N ARG A 151 10.82 17.92 0.56
CA ARG A 151 9.86 19.01 0.77
C ARG A 151 9.20 19.40 -0.55
N LEU A 152 7.87 19.53 -0.53
CA LEU A 152 7.09 20.03 -1.65
C LEU A 152 7.45 21.50 -1.93
N ALA A 153 7.47 21.89 -3.21
CA ALA A 153 8.01 23.16 -3.70
C ALA A 153 7.37 24.43 -3.10
N ASP A 154 6.18 24.35 -2.51
CA ASP A 154 5.48 25.50 -1.92
C ASP A 154 6.23 26.13 -0.73
N GLU A 155 7.09 25.38 -0.01
CA GLU A 155 7.90 25.95 1.09
C GLU A 155 9.21 26.64 0.63
N GLN A 156 9.71 26.38 -0.59
CA GLN A 156 10.90 27.09 -1.11
C GLN A 156 10.60 28.57 -1.42
N ALA A 157 9.33 28.90 -1.69
CA ALA A 157 8.89 30.26 -1.95
C ALA A 157 8.76 31.10 -0.66
N GLU A 158 8.45 30.49 0.49
CA GLU A 158 8.27 31.23 1.74
C GLU A 158 9.60 31.53 2.44
N PHE A 159 10.58 30.62 2.35
CA PHE A 159 11.94 30.83 2.89
C PHE A 159 12.84 31.75 2.06
N SER A 160 12.47 32.06 0.81
CA SER A 160 13.20 33.03 -0.02
C SER A 160 12.68 34.47 0.15
N LEU A 161 11.65 34.67 0.96
CA LEU A 161 11.05 35.97 1.29
C LEU A 161 11.26 36.40 2.76
N SER A 162 11.96 35.60 3.57
CA SER A 162 12.36 35.91 4.96
C SER A 162 13.87 36.10 5.10
#